data_AF-A0A1V6II14-F1
#
_entry.id   AF-A0A1V6II14-F1
#
_cell.length_a   1.000
_cell.length_b   1.000
_cell.length_c   1.000
_cell.angle_alpha   90.00
_cell.angle_beta   90.00
_cell.angle_gamma   90.00
#
_symmetry.space_group_name_H-M   'P 1'
#
loop_
_entity.id
_entity.type
_entity.pdbx_description
1 polymer ?
#
loop_
_entity_poly.entity_id
_entity_poly.type
_entity_poly.pdbx_seq_one_letter_code
_entity_poly.pdbx_strand_id
1 'polypeptide(L)'
;MSSGTYLKGVLDAKIAKLLNESDFSSFASLKDEEQLNFFINNELVSTSIVTNFEALCKHALSDLKDEVALYTNEDSLYVNYFFATSVIKKEKGALRDLYNLTYQKALTLADDSFVNYLDYAHALLNVLTLVRGKKRGDNSEALLANYLEQSLIGKDAFTSLVTSDIPAIYNYLKVAFNIDVSEKDTPIELEAKIDKFLFHKLKDFATESEFIPTLIYYVRMKQLQIERLRNIRYTKRNVDNG
;
A
#
# COMPACT_ATOMS: atom_id res chain seq x y z
N MET A 1 14.59 -13.18 25.78
CA MET A 1 14.32 -12.95 24.34
C MET A 1 14.04 -11.46 24.16
N SER A 2 14.63 -10.81 23.16
CA SER A 2 14.29 -9.40 22.89
C SER A 2 12.80 -9.31 22.52
N SER A 3 12.10 -8.27 22.96
CA SER A 3 10.67 -8.07 22.65
C SER A 3 10.40 -8.14 21.13
N GLY A 4 11.34 -7.64 20.30
CA GLY A 4 11.24 -7.68 18.85
C GLY A 4 11.29 -9.09 18.23
N THR A 5 12.08 -10.03 18.78
CA THR A 5 12.14 -11.40 18.26
C THR A 5 10.83 -12.16 18.46
N TYR A 6 10.18 -11.96 19.62
CA TYR A 6 8.88 -12.56 19.89
C TYR A 6 7.81 -11.99 18.97
N LEU A 7 7.73 -10.66 18.85
CA LEU A 7 6.75 -9.99 17.97
C LEU A 7 6.95 -10.36 16.50
N LYS A 8 8.20 -10.46 16.03
CA LYS A 8 8.49 -10.98 14.69
C LYS A 8 7.92 -12.38 14.48
N GLY A 9 8.13 -13.30 15.42
CA GLY A 9 7.57 -14.66 15.33
C GLY A 9 6.05 -14.69 15.25
N VAL A 10 5.37 -13.79 15.98
CA VAL A 10 3.91 -13.61 15.90
C VAL A 10 3.49 -13.11 14.51
N LEU A 11 4.19 -12.12 13.97
CA LEU A 11 3.92 -11.59 12.63
C LEU A 11 4.21 -12.61 11.52
N ASP A 12 5.31 -13.35 11.61
CA ASP A 12 5.65 -14.43 10.67
C ASP A 12 4.55 -15.51 10.65
N ALA A 13 4.03 -15.90 11.82
CA ALA A 13 2.92 -16.84 11.92
C ALA A 13 1.62 -16.29 11.28
N LYS A 14 1.36 -14.99 11.44
CA LYS A 14 0.21 -14.31 10.80
C LYS A 14 0.38 -14.20 9.28
N ILE A 15 1.59 -13.95 8.81
CA ILE A 15 1.94 -13.92 7.38
C ILE A 15 1.69 -15.30 6.75
N ALA A 16 2.06 -16.38 7.43
CA ALA A 16 1.83 -17.74 6.94
C ALA A 16 0.33 -18.10 6.80
N LYS A 17 -0.55 -17.37 7.48
CA LYS A 17 -2.01 -17.51 7.40
C LYS A 17 -2.69 -16.53 6.43
N LEU A 18 -1.93 -15.79 5.63
CA LEU A 18 -2.50 -14.93 4.60
C LEU A 18 -3.24 -15.77 3.54
N LEU A 19 -4.38 -15.26 3.07
CA LEU A 19 -5.19 -15.86 2.00
C LEU A 19 -4.36 -16.18 0.76
N ASN A 20 -4.60 -17.35 0.18
CA ASN A 20 -4.05 -17.80 -1.08
C ASN A 20 -5.10 -17.72 -2.22
N GLU A 21 -4.68 -18.03 -3.45
CA GLU A 21 -5.53 -18.03 -4.65
C GLU A 21 -6.78 -18.91 -4.53
N SER A 22 -6.68 -20.05 -3.83
CA SER A 22 -7.82 -20.91 -3.56
C SER A 22 -8.84 -20.19 -2.68
N ASP A 23 -8.39 -19.49 -1.64
CA ASP A 23 -9.28 -18.76 -0.73
C ASP A 23 -10.04 -17.63 -1.45
N PHE A 24 -9.36 -16.89 -2.33
CA PHE A 24 -10.01 -15.88 -3.17
C PHE A 24 -11.02 -16.48 -4.15
N SER A 25 -10.69 -17.63 -4.74
CA SER A 25 -11.58 -18.37 -5.64
C SER A 25 -12.81 -18.89 -4.90
N SER A 26 -12.63 -19.41 -3.68
CA SER A 26 -13.72 -19.79 -2.79
C SER A 26 -14.60 -18.59 -2.49
N PHE A 27 -14.02 -17.45 -2.07
CA PHE A 27 -14.77 -16.23 -1.76
C PHE A 27 -15.66 -15.75 -2.91
N ALA A 28 -15.18 -15.83 -4.16
CA ALA A 28 -15.93 -15.41 -5.35
C ALA A 28 -17.26 -16.17 -5.54
N SER A 29 -17.37 -17.38 -4.98
CA SER A 29 -18.57 -18.21 -5.02
C SER A 29 -19.58 -17.94 -3.89
N LEU A 30 -19.15 -17.29 -2.81
CA LEU A 30 -19.93 -17.10 -1.59
C LEU A 30 -20.92 -15.94 -1.71
N LYS A 31 -22.01 -15.98 -0.95
CA LYS A 31 -23.00 -14.90 -0.86
C LYS A 31 -23.36 -14.54 0.58
N ASP A 32 -23.61 -13.25 0.79
CA ASP A 32 -24.20 -12.69 2.00
C ASP A 32 -23.57 -13.20 3.31
N GLU A 33 -24.27 -14.06 4.07
CA GLU A 33 -23.80 -14.62 5.35
C GLU A 33 -22.53 -15.48 5.20
N GLU A 34 -22.37 -16.17 4.07
CA GLU A 34 -21.18 -16.97 3.80
C GLU A 34 -19.93 -16.09 3.66
N GLN A 35 -20.08 -14.87 3.14
CA GLN A 35 -18.97 -13.91 3.04
C GLN A 35 -18.57 -13.35 4.41
N LEU A 36 -19.54 -13.15 5.31
CA LEU A 36 -19.25 -12.77 6.70
C LEU A 36 -18.49 -13.90 7.41
N ASN A 37 -18.97 -15.14 7.28
CA ASN A 37 -18.31 -16.31 7.86
C ASN A 37 -16.91 -16.51 7.29
N PHE A 38 -16.68 -16.21 6.01
CA PHE A 38 -15.35 -16.23 5.42
C PHE A 38 -14.40 -15.25 6.10
N PHE A 39 -14.83 -14.02 6.41
CA PHE A 39 -13.99 -13.03 7.10
C PHE A 39 -13.65 -13.47 8.53
N ILE A 40 -14.62 -14.01 9.27
CA ILE A 40 -14.43 -14.50 10.63
C ILE A 40 -13.47 -15.70 10.64
N ASN A 41 -13.72 -16.69 9.78
CA ASN A 41 -12.93 -17.92 9.71
C ASN A 41 -11.48 -17.69 9.26
N ASN A 42 -11.23 -16.62 8.48
CA ASN A 42 -9.89 -16.26 8.01
C ASN A 42 -9.22 -15.17 8.85
N GLU A 43 -9.72 -14.90 10.07
CA GLU A 43 -9.14 -13.92 11.01
C GLU A 43 -8.97 -12.52 10.36
N LEU A 44 -9.91 -12.11 9.52
CA LEU A 44 -9.92 -10.77 8.91
C LEU A 44 -10.67 -9.74 9.77
N VAL A 45 -11.57 -10.20 10.65
CA VAL A 45 -12.32 -9.38 11.61
C VAL A 45 -12.50 -10.17 12.90
N SER A 46 -12.40 -9.47 14.05
CA SER A 46 -12.39 -10.11 15.36
C SER A 46 -13.75 -10.63 15.85
N THR A 47 -14.88 -9.92 15.67
CA THR A 47 -16.22 -10.42 16.12
C THR A 47 -17.47 -9.64 15.62
N SER A 48 -17.38 -8.66 14.72
CA SER A 48 -18.55 -7.83 14.39
C SER A 48 -19.51 -8.47 13.36
N ILE A 49 -20.79 -8.61 13.71
CA ILE A 49 -21.88 -8.91 12.76
C ILE A 49 -22.24 -7.61 12.03
N VAL A 50 -21.79 -7.46 10.79
CA VAL A 50 -22.05 -6.27 9.97
C VAL A 50 -23.03 -6.60 8.85
N THR A 51 -24.04 -5.76 8.67
CA THR A 51 -25.13 -5.96 7.70
C THR A 51 -24.77 -5.57 6.26
N ASN A 52 -23.60 -4.95 6.03
CA ASN A 52 -23.12 -4.57 4.70
C ASN A 52 -21.61 -4.83 4.55
N PHE A 53 -21.24 -5.41 3.42
CA PHE A 53 -19.87 -5.70 3.00
C PHE A 53 -18.91 -4.50 3.05
N GLU A 54 -19.37 -3.29 2.68
CA GLU A 54 -18.51 -2.09 2.74
C GLU A 54 -18.15 -1.72 4.19
N ALA A 55 -19.11 -1.87 5.11
CA ALA A 55 -18.86 -1.65 6.52
C ALA A 55 -17.95 -2.75 7.10
N LEU A 56 -18.10 -4.00 6.64
CA LEU A 56 -17.21 -5.10 7.03
C LEU A 56 -15.75 -4.83 6.64
N CYS A 57 -15.51 -4.36 5.42
CA CYS A 57 -14.16 -3.98 4.96
C CYS A 57 -13.57 -2.84 5.80
N LYS A 58 -14.38 -1.83 6.15
CA LYS A 58 -13.95 -0.73 7.03
C LYS A 58 -13.60 -1.21 8.44
N HIS A 59 -14.39 -2.14 8.97
CA HIS A 59 -14.08 -2.77 10.26
C HIS A 59 -12.78 -3.56 10.21
N ALA A 60 -12.56 -4.38 9.19
CA ALA A 60 -11.30 -5.12 9.00
C ALA A 60 -10.08 -4.18 8.95
N LEU A 61 -10.20 -3.03 8.27
CA LEU A 61 -9.14 -2.02 8.25
C LEU A 61 -8.95 -1.32 9.60
N SER A 62 -10.02 -1.12 10.37
CA SER A 62 -9.94 -0.57 11.73
C SER A 62 -9.26 -1.55 12.69
N ASP A 63 -9.65 -2.83 12.67
CA ASP A 63 -9.04 -3.88 13.49
C ASP A 63 -7.53 -3.99 13.16
N LEU A 64 -7.16 -3.91 11.88
CA LEU A 64 -5.75 -3.88 11.46
C LEU A 64 -5.01 -2.64 11.99
N LYS A 65 -5.66 -1.47 11.96
CA LYS A 65 -5.09 -0.22 12.49
C LYS A 65 -4.80 -0.34 13.99
N ASP A 66 -5.75 -0.86 14.74
CA ASP A 66 -5.62 -1.06 16.19
C ASP A 66 -4.54 -2.09 16.49
N GLU A 67 -4.45 -3.16 15.71
CA GLU A 67 -3.39 -4.15 15.81
C GLU A 67 -1.99 -3.55 15.56
N VAL A 68 -1.83 -2.73 14.52
CA VAL A 68 -0.56 -2.04 14.25
C VAL A 68 -0.19 -1.12 15.40
N ALA A 69 -1.15 -0.37 15.94
CA ALA A 69 -0.91 0.51 17.09
C ALA A 69 -0.39 -0.27 18.31
N LEU A 70 -0.91 -1.48 18.55
CA LEU A 70 -0.40 -2.35 19.63
C LEU A 70 1.05 -2.77 19.38
N TYR A 71 1.41 -3.12 18.15
CA TYR A 71 2.78 -3.51 17.81
C TYR A 71 3.78 -2.35 17.84
N THR A 72 3.33 -1.12 17.59
CA THR A 72 4.18 0.08 17.60
C THR A 72 4.17 0.84 18.93
N ASN A 73 3.60 0.26 20.01
CA ASN A 73 3.40 0.94 21.30
C ASN A 73 2.70 2.30 21.13
N GLU A 74 1.68 2.34 20.29
CA GLU A 74 0.90 3.52 19.92
C GLU A 74 1.71 4.62 19.21
N ASP A 75 2.91 4.30 18.67
CA ASP A 75 3.56 5.22 17.74
C ASP A 75 2.67 5.44 16.52
N SER A 76 2.17 6.68 16.47
CA SER A 76 1.25 7.14 15.45
C SER A 76 1.91 7.26 14.06
N LEU A 77 3.25 7.21 13.94
CA LEU A 77 3.92 7.39 12.65
C LEU A 77 3.45 6.37 11.61
N TYR A 78 3.56 5.09 11.94
CA TYR A 78 3.15 3.97 11.10
C TYR A 78 1.65 3.95 10.84
N VAL A 79 0.87 4.15 11.92
CA VAL A 79 -0.60 4.18 11.87
C VAL A 79 -1.09 5.31 10.95
N ASN A 80 -0.53 6.51 11.08
CA ASN A 80 -0.91 7.65 10.26
C ASN A 80 -0.51 7.45 8.80
N TYR A 81 0.62 6.81 8.52
CA TYR A 81 1.04 6.55 7.15
C TYR A 81 0.13 5.52 6.47
N PHE A 82 0.00 4.32 7.02
CA PHE A 82 -0.74 3.23 6.36
C PHE A 82 -2.26 3.47 6.34
N PHE A 83 -2.78 4.26 7.27
CA PHE A 83 -4.21 4.57 7.38
C PHE A 83 -4.53 6.04 7.12
N ALA A 84 -3.62 6.76 6.43
CA ALA A 84 -3.73 8.19 6.16
C ALA A 84 -5.11 8.62 5.67
N THR A 85 -5.67 7.91 4.69
CA THR A 85 -6.98 8.19 4.08
C THR A 85 -8.15 8.14 5.06
N SER A 86 -7.99 7.44 6.19
CA SER A 86 -9.00 7.34 7.26
C SER A 86 -8.81 8.39 8.36
N VAL A 87 -7.63 9.02 8.43
CA VAL A 87 -7.26 9.94 9.52
C VAL A 87 -7.24 11.41 9.07
N ILE A 88 -6.94 11.67 7.80
CA ILE A 88 -6.81 13.05 7.30
C ILE A 88 -8.13 13.64 6.80
N LYS A 89 -8.19 14.97 6.84
CA LYS A 89 -9.26 15.74 6.18
C LYS A 89 -9.19 15.55 4.66
N LYS A 90 -10.35 15.60 4.01
CA LYS A 90 -10.49 15.53 2.53
C LYS A 90 -10.04 16.81 1.80
N GLU A 91 -9.24 17.64 2.46
CA GLU A 91 -8.75 18.92 1.93
C GLU A 91 -7.65 18.67 0.90
N LYS A 92 -7.62 19.48 -0.17
CA LYS A 92 -6.61 19.36 -1.23
C LYS A 92 -5.22 19.59 -0.63
N GLY A 93 -4.29 18.66 -0.86
CA GLY A 93 -2.90 18.75 -0.38
C GLY A 93 -2.66 18.14 1.00
N ALA A 94 -3.69 17.92 1.83
CA ALA A 94 -3.53 17.39 3.19
C ALA A 94 -2.86 16.00 3.22
N LEU A 95 -3.16 15.14 2.25
CA LEU A 95 -2.54 13.81 2.14
C LEU A 95 -1.04 13.89 1.82
N ARG A 96 -0.70 14.76 0.86
CA ARG A 96 0.69 15.02 0.46
C ARG A 96 1.49 15.55 1.65
N ASP A 97 0.93 16.53 2.37
CA ASP A 97 1.60 17.15 3.51
C ASP A 97 1.83 16.15 4.63
N LEU A 98 0.88 15.25 4.88
CA LEU A 98 1.07 14.16 5.82
C LEU A 98 2.21 13.23 5.37
N TYR A 99 2.21 12.77 4.11
CA TYR A 99 3.26 11.88 3.61
C TYR A 99 4.66 12.50 3.70
N ASN A 100 4.81 13.77 3.31
CA ASN A 100 6.09 14.47 3.44
C ASN A 100 6.47 14.66 4.91
N LEU A 101 5.53 14.99 5.79
CA LEU A 101 5.79 15.10 7.23
C LEU A 101 6.23 13.76 7.83
N THR A 102 5.58 12.65 7.44
CA THR A 102 5.94 11.29 7.86
C THR A 102 7.36 10.95 7.40
N TYR A 103 7.71 11.24 6.16
CA TYR A 103 9.05 11.00 5.63
C TYR A 103 10.13 11.75 6.43
N GLN A 104 9.92 13.04 6.69
CA GLN A 104 10.84 13.84 7.49
C GLN A 104 10.96 13.35 8.94
N LYS A 105 9.87 12.86 9.54
CA LYS A 105 9.90 12.23 10.86
C LYS A 105 10.68 10.93 10.86
N ALA A 106 10.48 10.07 9.85
CA ALA A 106 11.22 8.80 9.73
C ALA A 106 12.73 9.05 9.60
N LEU A 107 13.14 10.05 8.80
CA LEU A 107 14.53 10.50 8.71
C LEU A 107 15.08 10.98 10.06
N THR A 108 14.29 11.77 10.80
CA THR A 108 14.70 12.32 12.10
C THR A 108 14.86 11.22 13.16
N LEU A 109 14.04 10.18 13.09
CA LEU A 109 14.08 9.02 13.99
C LEU A 109 15.15 7.99 13.61
N ALA A 110 15.84 8.18 12.46
CA ALA A 110 16.78 7.23 11.89
C ALA A 110 16.17 5.82 11.70
N ASP A 111 14.91 5.77 11.28
CA ASP A 111 14.22 4.52 10.96
C ASP A 111 14.53 4.11 9.52
N ASP A 112 15.75 3.62 9.30
CA ASP A 112 16.28 3.34 7.96
C ASP A 112 15.39 2.37 7.17
N SER A 113 14.83 1.36 7.85
CA SER A 113 13.91 0.40 7.24
C SER A 113 12.65 1.08 6.70
N PHE A 114 12.05 1.98 7.49
CA PHE A 114 10.86 2.70 7.06
C PHE A 114 11.19 3.75 6.00
N VAL A 115 12.29 4.50 6.14
CA VAL A 115 12.77 5.47 5.14
C VAL A 115 13.00 4.79 3.79
N ASN A 116 13.67 3.64 3.76
CA ASN A 116 13.91 2.88 2.53
C ASN A 116 12.60 2.46 1.86
N TYR A 117 11.60 2.04 2.64
CA TYR A 117 10.29 1.74 2.09
C TYR A 117 9.58 2.99 1.53
N LEU A 118 9.60 4.10 2.29
CA LEU A 118 9.01 5.36 1.86
C LEU A 118 9.66 5.89 0.58
N ASP A 119 10.97 5.69 0.42
CA ASP A 119 11.70 6.10 -0.77
C ASP A 119 11.12 5.45 -2.04
N TYR A 120 10.91 4.13 -2.02
CA TYR A 120 10.25 3.44 -3.14
C TYR A 120 8.78 3.83 -3.28
N ALA A 121 8.04 3.87 -2.17
CA ALA A 121 6.60 4.14 -2.20
C ALA A 121 6.28 5.53 -2.74
N HIS A 122 6.97 6.57 -2.26
CA HIS A 122 6.81 7.95 -2.71
C HIS A 122 7.30 8.13 -4.15
N ALA A 123 8.41 7.49 -4.53
CA ALA A 123 8.94 7.57 -5.90
C ALA A 123 7.91 7.05 -6.92
N LEU A 124 7.35 5.87 -6.66
CA LEU A 124 6.39 5.26 -7.57
C LEU A 124 5.02 5.97 -7.53
N LEU A 125 4.60 6.48 -6.36
CA LEU A 125 3.39 7.29 -6.24
C LEU A 125 3.52 8.64 -6.97
N ASN A 126 4.70 9.26 -6.95
CA ASN A 126 5.01 10.44 -7.75
C ASN A 126 4.82 10.16 -9.24
N VAL A 127 5.33 9.03 -9.74
CA VAL A 127 5.17 8.64 -11.15
C VAL A 127 3.70 8.34 -11.47
N LEU A 128 3.00 7.59 -10.63
CA LEU A 128 1.58 7.26 -10.84
C LEU A 128 0.71 8.53 -10.88
N THR A 129 0.94 9.45 -9.94
CA THR A 129 0.25 10.75 -9.88
C THR A 129 0.55 11.59 -11.10
N LEU A 130 1.81 11.58 -11.57
CA LEU A 130 2.23 12.28 -12.78
C LEU A 130 1.49 11.75 -14.02
N VAL A 131 1.46 10.44 -14.22
CA VAL A 131 0.77 9.79 -15.36
C VAL A 131 -0.73 10.11 -15.33
N ARG A 132 -1.36 9.99 -14.16
CA ARG A 132 -2.79 10.32 -13.95
C ARG A 132 -3.08 11.78 -14.28
N GLY A 133 -2.27 12.71 -13.75
CA GLY A 133 -2.44 14.14 -13.98
C GLY A 133 -2.24 14.52 -15.45
N LYS A 134 -1.24 13.94 -16.13
CA LYS A 134 -1.04 14.14 -17.58
C LYS A 134 -2.21 13.63 -18.41
N LYS A 135 -2.75 12.44 -18.12
CA LYS A 135 -3.95 11.92 -18.81
C LYS A 135 -5.20 12.78 -18.57
N ARG A 136 -5.29 13.45 -17.42
CA ARG A 136 -6.37 14.41 -17.11
C ARG A 136 -6.17 15.79 -17.77
N GLY A 137 -4.96 16.11 -18.21
CA GLY A 137 -4.62 17.41 -18.78
C GLY A 137 -4.19 18.47 -17.74
N ASP A 138 -3.67 18.03 -16.59
CA ASP A 138 -3.13 18.94 -15.57
C ASP A 138 -1.92 19.71 -16.10
N ASN A 139 -1.78 20.97 -15.68
CA ASN A 139 -0.61 21.80 -16.01
C ASN A 139 0.62 21.41 -15.16
N SER A 140 1.81 21.85 -15.61
CA SER A 140 3.08 21.53 -14.94
C SER A 140 3.13 21.99 -13.48
N GLU A 141 2.57 23.15 -13.16
CA GLU A 141 2.53 23.68 -11.79
C GLU A 141 1.74 22.76 -10.85
N ALA A 142 0.55 22.29 -11.29
CA ALA A 142 -0.27 21.37 -10.52
C ALA A 142 0.42 20.01 -10.34
N LEU A 143 1.15 19.53 -11.35
CA LEU A 143 1.91 18.27 -11.27
C LEU A 143 3.07 18.39 -10.26
N LEU A 144 3.82 19.49 -10.31
CA LEU A 144 4.93 19.77 -9.39
C LEU A 144 4.47 19.92 -7.95
N ALA A 145 3.30 20.53 -7.74
CA ALA A 145 2.73 20.70 -6.40
C ALA A 145 2.44 19.38 -5.69
N ASN A 146 2.34 18.25 -6.39
CA ASN A 146 2.05 16.95 -5.80
C ASN A 146 3.31 16.12 -5.48
N TYR A 147 4.51 16.68 -5.60
CA TYR A 147 5.74 15.96 -5.32
C TYR A 147 5.82 15.49 -3.85
N LEU A 148 6.11 14.21 -3.70
CA LEU A 148 6.45 13.56 -2.45
C LEU A 148 7.97 13.44 -2.34
N GLU A 149 8.51 13.88 -1.21
CA GLU A 149 9.95 13.85 -0.94
C GLU A 149 10.43 12.40 -0.77
N GLN A 150 11.55 12.10 -1.42
CA GLN A 150 12.28 10.83 -1.33
C GLN A 150 13.64 10.90 -2.08
N SER A 151 14.48 9.88 -1.91
CA SER A 151 15.87 9.86 -2.39
C SER A 151 16.09 9.31 -3.82
N LEU A 152 15.16 8.53 -4.38
CA LEU A 152 15.29 7.81 -5.66
C LEU A 152 14.99 8.68 -6.89
N ILE A 153 14.01 9.58 -6.80
CA ILE A 153 13.64 10.54 -7.84
C ILE A 153 13.79 11.95 -7.27
N GLY A 154 15.01 12.50 -7.32
CA GLY A 154 15.25 13.87 -6.86
C GLY A 154 14.34 14.91 -7.55
N LYS A 155 14.17 16.09 -6.94
CA LYS A 155 13.30 17.16 -7.44
C LYS A 155 13.61 17.55 -8.90
N ASP A 156 14.87 17.55 -9.30
CA ASP A 156 15.30 17.87 -10.67
C ASP A 156 14.90 16.78 -11.68
N ALA A 157 15.08 15.51 -11.31
CA ALA A 157 14.63 14.38 -12.12
C ALA A 157 13.10 14.38 -12.25
N PHE A 158 12.38 14.65 -11.17
CA PHE A 158 10.92 14.75 -11.19
C PHE A 158 10.44 15.91 -12.08
N THR A 159 11.06 17.08 -11.97
CA THR A 159 10.77 18.24 -12.83
C THR A 159 10.98 17.92 -14.30
N SER A 160 12.04 17.16 -14.62
CA SER A 160 12.30 16.69 -15.98
C SER A 160 11.16 15.78 -16.47
N LEU A 161 10.74 14.79 -15.66
CA LEU A 161 9.62 13.90 -15.98
C LEU A 161 8.28 14.64 -16.18
N VAL A 162 8.05 15.75 -15.45
CA VAL A 162 6.86 16.60 -15.63
C VAL A 162 6.78 17.17 -17.05
N THR A 163 7.92 17.45 -17.68
CA THR A 163 7.98 17.96 -19.06
C THR A 163 7.98 16.85 -20.12
N SER A 164 8.26 15.61 -19.74
CA SER A 164 8.31 14.46 -20.65
C SER A 164 6.92 13.97 -21.09
N ASP A 165 6.88 13.18 -22.16
CA ASP A 165 5.68 12.47 -22.57
C ASP A 165 5.46 11.18 -21.74
N ILE A 166 4.27 10.59 -21.83
CA ILE A 166 3.93 9.35 -21.10
C ILE A 166 4.87 8.19 -21.48
N PRO A 167 5.20 7.95 -22.77
CA PRO A 167 6.21 6.96 -23.17
C PRO A 167 7.55 7.09 -22.44
N ALA A 168 8.13 8.30 -22.36
CA ALA A 168 9.39 8.51 -21.66
C ALA A 168 9.28 8.23 -20.16
N ILE A 169 8.14 8.58 -19.53
CA ILE A 169 7.90 8.27 -18.11
C ILE A 169 7.84 6.75 -17.88
N TYR A 170 7.21 6.00 -18.79
CA TYR A 170 7.13 4.53 -18.69
C TYR A 170 8.50 3.89 -18.93
N ASN A 171 9.27 4.40 -19.89
CA ASN A 171 10.65 3.97 -20.09
C ASN A 171 11.52 4.24 -18.86
N TYR A 172 11.35 5.38 -18.19
CA TYR A 172 12.03 5.67 -16.93
C TYR A 172 11.71 4.64 -15.85
N LEU A 173 10.43 4.26 -15.66
CA LEU A 173 10.06 3.19 -14.72
C LEU A 173 10.75 1.86 -15.04
N LYS A 174 10.80 1.49 -16.32
CA LYS A 174 11.45 0.26 -16.77
C LYS A 174 12.95 0.27 -16.49
N VAL A 175 13.63 1.39 -16.74
CA VAL A 175 15.09 1.48 -16.56
C VAL A 175 15.47 1.64 -15.08
N ALA A 176 14.78 2.50 -14.34
CA ALA A 176 15.15 2.86 -12.98
C ALA A 176 14.68 1.82 -11.94
N PHE A 177 13.52 1.18 -12.17
CA PHE A 177 12.90 0.25 -11.22
C PHE A 177 12.75 -1.17 -11.76
N ASN A 178 13.07 -1.42 -13.03
CA ASN A 178 12.87 -2.73 -13.66
C ASN A 178 11.41 -3.22 -13.60
N ILE A 179 10.45 -2.29 -13.71
CA ILE A 179 9.01 -2.61 -13.76
C ILE A 179 8.61 -2.78 -15.23
N ASP A 180 8.02 -3.93 -15.57
CA ASP A 180 7.58 -4.24 -16.93
C ASP A 180 6.29 -3.50 -17.31
N VAL A 181 6.43 -2.21 -17.62
CA VAL A 181 5.34 -1.32 -18.06
C VAL A 181 5.30 -1.22 -19.59
N SER A 182 4.10 -1.04 -20.12
CA SER A 182 3.81 -0.86 -21.54
C SER A 182 3.01 0.40 -21.73
N GLU A 183 3.27 1.19 -22.78
CA GLU A 183 2.54 2.44 -23.07
C GLU A 183 1.02 2.26 -23.20
N LYS A 184 0.57 1.03 -23.46
CA LYS A 184 -0.84 0.65 -23.52
C LYS A 184 -1.49 0.50 -22.16
N ASP A 185 -0.71 0.40 -21.09
CA ASP A 185 -1.21 0.20 -19.74
C ASP A 185 -2.07 1.40 -19.30
N THR A 186 -3.28 1.08 -18.85
CA THR A 186 -4.16 1.98 -18.12
C THR A 186 -3.51 2.36 -16.78
N PRO A 187 -3.92 3.49 -16.16
CA PRO A 187 -3.43 3.85 -14.82
C PRO A 187 -3.67 2.76 -13.76
N ILE A 188 -4.69 1.92 -13.95
CA ILE A 188 -5.02 0.80 -13.05
C ILE A 188 -4.00 -0.33 -13.24
N GLU A 189 -3.68 -0.70 -14.49
CA GLU A 189 -2.67 -1.73 -14.77
C GLU A 189 -1.27 -1.27 -14.32
N LEU A 190 -0.96 0.02 -14.49
CA LEU A 190 0.28 0.61 -13.97
C LEU A 190 0.35 0.53 -12.44
N GLU A 191 -0.72 0.90 -11.75
CA GLU A 191 -0.81 0.81 -10.29
C GLU A 191 -0.62 -0.63 -9.80
N ALA A 192 -1.27 -1.60 -10.44
CA ALA A 192 -1.10 -3.02 -10.10
C ALA A 192 0.36 -3.51 -10.26
N LYS A 193 1.06 -3.06 -11.31
CA LYS A 193 2.48 -3.39 -11.54
C LYS A 193 3.40 -2.73 -10.52
N ILE A 194 3.13 -1.47 -10.17
CA ILE A 194 3.84 -0.73 -9.12
C ILE A 194 3.65 -1.42 -7.77
N ASP A 195 2.41 -1.77 -7.43
CA ASP A 195 2.08 -2.48 -6.20
C ASP A 195 2.85 -3.80 -6.13
N LYS A 196 2.78 -4.63 -7.17
CA LYS A 196 3.53 -5.90 -7.24
C LYS A 196 5.03 -5.71 -6.99
N PHE A 197 5.64 -4.68 -7.59
CA PHE A 197 7.04 -4.36 -7.36
C PHE A 197 7.31 -3.98 -5.89
N LEU A 198 6.50 -3.10 -5.31
CA LEU A 198 6.62 -2.69 -3.91
C LEU A 198 6.47 -3.89 -2.96
N PHE A 199 5.58 -4.83 -3.27
CA PHE A 199 5.43 -6.07 -2.51
C PHE A 199 6.67 -6.94 -2.57
N HIS A 200 7.26 -7.09 -3.74
CA HIS A 200 8.50 -7.86 -3.87
C HIS A 200 9.60 -7.26 -3.01
N LYS A 201 9.80 -5.93 -3.08
CA LYS A 201 10.79 -5.22 -2.26
C LYS A 201 10.52 -5.35 -0.76
N LEU A 202 9.27 -5.22 -0.34
CA LEU A 202 8.90 -5.41 1.06
C LEU A 202 9.10 -6.84 1.55
N LYS A 203 8.83 -7.83 0.70
CA LYS A 203 9.06 -9.23 1.03
C LYS A 203 10.55 -9.48 1.25
N ASP A 204 11.39 -9.01 0.34
CA ASP A 204 12.84 -9.14 0.45
C ASP A 204 13.32 -8.51 1.78
N PHE A 205 12.89 -7.28 2.08
CA PHE A 205 13.19 -6.61 3.35
C PHE A 205 12.69 -7.35 4.59
N ALA A 206 11.49 -7.93 4.55
CA ALA A 206 10.94 -8.71 5.65
C ALA A 206 11.70 -10.02 5.87
N THR A 207 12.20 -10.64 4.80
CA THR A 207 12.99 -11.89 4.89
C THR A 207 14.41 -11.67 5.41
N GLU A 208 14.98 -10.48 5.18
CA GLU A 208 16.34 -10.11 5.61
C GLU A 208 16.48 -9.84 7.12
N SER A 209 15.39 -10.02 7.88
CA SER A 209 15.31 -10.17 9.35
C SER A 209 15.32 -8.89 10.18
N GLU A 210 14.14 -8.32 10.43
CA GLU A 210 13.85 -7.34 11.50
C GLU A 210 12.34 -7.20 11.74
N PHE A 211 11.91 -6.80 12.93
CA PHE A 211 10.49 -6.65 13.28
C PHE A 211 9.76 -5.59 12.43
N ILE A 212 10.39 -4.43 12.17
CA ILE A 212 9.78 -3.31 11.44
C ILE A 212 9.46 -3.69 9.98
N PRO A 213 10.42 -4.20 9.17
CA PRO A 213 10.12 -4.70 7.82
C PRO A 213 9.01 -5.74 7.78
N THR A 214 9.02 -6.71 8.72
CA THR A 214 7.97 -7.73 8.82
C THR A 214 6.60 -7.13 9.13
N LEU A 215 6.54 -6.12 10.01
CA LEU A 215 5.31 -5.37 10.31
C LEU A 215 4.78 -4.65 9.07
N ILE A 216 5.64 -3.89 8.36
CA ILE A 216 5.25 -3.17 7.14
C ILE A 216 4.69 -4.15 6.10
N TYR A 217 5.39 -5.26 5.87
CA TYR A 217 4.94 -6.29 4.94
C TYR A 217 3.58 -6.88 5.34
N TYR A 218 3.39 -7.23 6.61
CA TYR A 218 2.11 -7.73 7.13
C TYR A 218 0.96 -6.76 6.87
N VAL A 219 1.13 -5.49 7.21
CA VAL A 219 0.10 -4.44 7.05
C VAL A 219 -0.29 -4.29 5.59
N ARG A 220 0.70 -4.17 4.69
CA ARG A 220 0.45 -3.98 3.26
C ARG A 220 -0.24 -5.19 2.65
N MET A 221 0.13 -6.41 3.03
CA MET A 221 -0.53 -7.63 2.56
C MET A 221 -1.99 -7.71 3.02
N LYS A 222 -2.28 -7.38 4.28
CA LYS A 222 -3.66 -7.38 4.80
C LYS A 222 -4.54 -6.32 4.13
N GLN A 223 -4.02 -5.12 3.90
CA GLN A 223 -4.75 -4.07 3.17
C GLN A 223 -5.14 -4.54 1.76
N LEU A 224 -4.20 -5.12 1.00
CA LEU A 224 -4.49 -5.66 -0.32
C LEU A 224 -5.53 -6.77 -0.32
N GLN A 225 -5.48 -7.67 0.66
CA GLN A 225 -6.47 -8.74 0.77
C GLN A 225 -7.88 -8.18 0.88
N ILE A 226 -8.06 -7.19 1.74
CA ILE A 226 -9.36 -6.51 1.91
C ILE A 226 -9.78 -5.84 0.60
N GLU A 227 -8.87 -5.14 -0.09
CA GLU A 227 -9.14 -4.50 -1.38
C GLU A 227 -9.49 -5.50 -2.50
N ARG A 228 -8.77 -6.63 -2.57
CA ARG A 228 -9.03 -7.68 -3.56
C ARG A 228 -10.39 -8.33 -3.34
N LEU A 229 -10.72 -8.68 -2.10
CA LEU A 229 -12.05 -9.21 -1.76
C LEU A 229 -13.16 -8.21 -2.12
N ARG A 230 -12.90 -6.92 -1.88
CA ARG A 230 -13.82 -5.84 -2.25
C ARG A 230 -14.01 -5.72 -3.76
N ASN A 231 -12.94 -5.81 -4.53
CA ASN A 231 -13.01 -5.83 -5.98
C ASN A 231 -13.77 -7.05 -6.50
N ILE A 232 -13.54 -8.25 -5.96
CA ILE A 232 -14.28 -9.46 -6.30
C ILE A 232 -15.77 -9.27 -6.04
N ARG A 233 -16.15 -8.69 -4.88
CA ARG A 233 -17.56 -8.43 -4.53
C ARG A 233 -18.26 -7.52 -5.55
N TYR A 234 -17.62 -6.44 -5.97
CA TYR A 234 -18.24 -5.44 -6.85
C TYR A 234 -18.15 -5.76 -8.34
N THR A 235 -17.14 -6.52 -8.76
CA THR A 235 -16.92 -6.83 -10.18
C THR A 235 -17.28 -8.26 -10.56
N LYS A 236 -17.47 -9.16 -9.57
CA LYS A 236 -17.57 -10.62 -9.73
C LYS A 236 -16.38 -11.25 -10.47
N ARG A 237 -15.24 -10.55 -10.59
CA ARG A 237 -14.03 -11.06 -11.26
C ARG A 237 -12.97 -11.40 -10.23
N ASN A 238 -12.40 -12.60 -10.36
CA ASN A 238 -11.08 -12.91 -9.81
C ASN A 238 -10.09 -12.15 -10.69
N VAL A 239 -9.59 -11.01 -10.24
CA VAL A 239 -8.44 -10.40 -10.90
C VAL A 239 -7.22 -11.10 -10.32
N ASP A 240 -6.61 -11.94 -11.14
CA ASP A 240 -5.34 -12.60 -10.88
C ASP A 240 -4.25 -11.52 -10.79
N ASN A 241 -3.89 -11.13 -9.56
CA ASN A 241 -2.67 -10.38 -9.32
C ASN A 241 -1.55 -11.40 -9.07
N GLY A 242 -1.12 -12.05 -10.16
CA GLY A 242 0.11 -12.85 -10.18
C GLY A 242 1.35 -11.98 -10.15
#